data_AF-A0A7Y7Y648-F1
#
_entry.id   AF-A0A7Y7Y648-F1
#
_cell.length_a   1.000
_cell.length_b   1.000
_cell.length_c   1.000
_cell.angle_alpha   90.00
_cell.angle_beta   90.00
_cell.angle_gamma   90.00
#
_symmetry.space_group_name_H-M   'P 1'
#
loop_
_entity.id
_entity.type
_entity.pdbx_description
1 polymer ?
#
loop_
_entity_poly.entity_id
_entity_poly.type
_entity_poly.pdbx_seq_one_letter_code
_entity_poly.pdbx_strand_id
1 'polypeptide(L)' 'MNRLEIHQQICHSIEQQLSLKWPRDPSLAADDSYSLDIAALFQHLECQFNVRLDLNRDLRGISTIGDLSRFIYEKTQPSH' A
#
# COMPACT_ATOMS: atom_id res chain seq x y z
N MET A 1 14.98 -4.60 8.35
CA MET A 1 14.07 -3.53 7.92
C MET A 1 13.14 -3.21 9.06
N ASN A 2 13.04 -1.96 9.48
CA ASN A 2 12.24 -1.56 10.63
C ASN A 2 10.79 -1.26 10.21
N ARG A 3 9.84 -1.39 11.16
CA ARG A 3 8.42 -1.03 10.92
C ARG A 3 8.26 0.39 10.37
N LEU A 4 9.08 1.34 10.83
CA LEU A 4 9.05 2.73 10.37
C LEU A 4 9.43 2.85 8.89
N GLU A 5 10.46 2.14 8.45
CA GLU A 5 10.89 2.13 7.04
C GLU A 5 9.81 1.51 6.14
N ILE A 6 9.16 0.43 6.59
CA ILE A 6 8.03 -0.19 5.88
C ILE A 6 6.89 0.82 5.75
N HIS A 7 6.55 1.51 6.84
CA HIS A 7 5.50 2.53 6.83
C HIS A 7 5.81 3.68 5.87
N GLN A 8 7.05 4.19 5.86
CA GLN A 8 7.49 5.23 4.95
C GLN A 8 7.44 4.78 3.48
N GLN A 9 7.86 3.55 3.20
CA GLN A 9 7.78 2.96 1.86
C GLN A 9 6.34 2.85 1.35
N ILE A 10 5.40 2.46 2.21
CA ILE A 10 3.97 2.40 1.87
C ILE A 10 3.43 3.79 1.58
N CYS A 11 3.69 4.77 2.46
CA CYS A 11 3.27 6.17 2.22
C CYS A 11 3.82 6.69 0.90
N HIS A 12 5.12 6.50 0.65
CA HIS A 12 5.76 6.94 -0.58
C HIS A 12 5.14 6.28 -1.82
N SER A 13 4.84 4.98 -1.77
CA SER A 13 4.18 4.26 -2.87
C SER A 13 2.76 4.78 -3.14
N ILE A 14 2.01 5.09 -2.08
CA ILE A 14 0.68 5.71 -2.18
C ILE A 14 0.78 7.10 -2.81
N GLU A 15 1.71 7.93 -2.32
CA GLU A 15 1.93 9.28 -2.86
C GLU A 15 2.36 9.23 -4.32
N GLN A 16 3.19 8.27 -4.73
CA GLN A 16 3.56 8.06 -6.13
C GLN A 16 2.33 7.67 -6.97
N GLN A 17 1.50 6.73 -6.50
CA GLN A 17 0.27 6.36 -7.22
C GLN A 17 -0.69 7.55 -7.36
N LEU A 18 -0.90 8.30 -6.27
CA LEU A 18 -1.74 9.49 -6.28
C LEU A 18 -1.16 10.57 -7.18
N SER A 19 0.15 10.78 -7.16
CA SER A 19 0.81 11.77 -8.02
C SER A 19 0.77 11.39 -9.50
N LEU A 20 0.76 10.09 -9.82
CA LEU A 20 0.58 9.60 -11.19
C LEU A 20 -0.88 9.69 -11.65
N LYS A 21 -1.83 9.46 -10.74
CA LYS A 21 -3.27 9.57 -11.00
C LYS A 21 -3.78 11.00 -10.98
N TRP A 22 -3.08 11.94 -10.33
CA TRP A 22 -3.46 13.34 -10.29
C TRP A 22 -3.34 13.93 -11.70
N PRO A 23 -4.45 14.14 -12.42
CA PRO A 23 -4.35 14.78 -13.71
C PRO A 23 -3.93 16.22 -13.46
N ARG A 24 -3.03 16.74 -14.30
CA ARG A 24 -2.58 18.14 -14.23
C ARG A 24 -3.75 19.14 -14.35
N ASP A 25 -4.89 18.64 -14.85
CA ASP A 25 -6.17 19.35 -14.94
C ASP A 25 -7.19 18.72 -13.97
N PRO A 26 -7.57 19.42 -12.87
CA PRO A 26 -8.55 18.90 -11.90
C PRO A 26 -9.95 18.72 -12.52
N SER A 27 -10.21 19.36 -13.67
CA SER A 27 -11.44 19.25 -14.46
C SER A 27 -11.60 17.89 -15.16
N LEU A 28 -10.48 17.19 -15.41
CA LEU A 28 -10.42 15.89 -16.08
C LEU A 28 -10.34 14.73 -15.09
N ALA A 29 -10.31 15.01 -13.79
CA ALA A 29 -10.37 13.98 -12.77
C ALA A 29 -11.78 13.35 -12.83
N ALA A 30 -11.89 12.25 -13.58
CA ALA A 30 -13.03 11.36 -13.47
C ALA A 30 -13.18 10.95 -12.00
N ASP A 31 -14.42 10.73 -11.54
CA ASP A 31 -14.77 10.41 -10.14
C ASP A 31 -13.87 9.29 -9.53
N ASP A 32 -13.41 8.34 -10.37
CA ASP A 32 -12.48 7.25 -10.02
C ASP A 32 -10.98 7.62 -9.94
N SER A 33 -10.58 8.84 -10.34
CA SER A 33 -9.17 9.28 -10.38
C SER A 33 -8.57 9.48 -8.99
N TYR A 34 -9.41 9.66 -7.97
CA TYR A 34 -8.99 9.81 -6.58
C TYR A 34 -8.99 8.50 -5.79
N SER A 35 -9.44 7.39 -6.39
CA SER A 35 -9.46 6.09 -5.73
C SER A 35 -8.06 5.47 -5.74
N LEU A 36 -7.54 5.15 -4.55
CA LEU A 36 -6.28 4.43 -4.41
C LEU A 36 -6.42 3.02 -5.00
N ASP A 37 -5.47 2.61 -5.85
CA ASP A 37 -5.45 1.23 -6.35
C ASP A 37 -4.78 0.31 -5.32
N ILE A 38 -5.59 -0.13 -4.36
CA ILE A 38 -5.11 -0.93 -3.23
C ILE A 38 -4.53 -2.26 -3.72
N ALA A 39 -5.09 -2.83 -4.79
CA ALA A 39 -4.59 -4.06 -5.40
C ALA A 39 -3.15 -3.89 -5.95
N ALA A 40 -2.90 -2.83 -6.71
CA ALA A 40 -1.57 -2.51 -7.21
C ALA A 40 -0.58 -2.18 -6.08
N LEU A 41 -1.03 -1.47 -5.04
CA LEU A 41 -0.20 -1.20 -3.86
C LEU A 41 0.22 -2.50 -3.18
N PHE A 42 -0.72 -3.41 -2.94
CA PHE A 42 -0.45 -4.69 -2.30
C PHE A 42 0.49 -5.54 -3.13
N GLN A 43 0.24 -5.69 -4.43
CA GLN A 43 1.13 -6.43 -5.31
C GLN A 43 2.57 -5.85 -5.30
N HIS A 44 2.70 -4.53 -5.28
CA HIS A 44 4.01 -3.88 -5.16
C HIS A 44 4.71 -4.25 -3.85
N LEU A 45 3.98 -4.21 -2.74
CA LEU A 45 4.50 -4.58 -1.41
C LEU A 45 4.82 -6.07 -1.31
N GLU A 46 4.00 -6.95 -1.88
CA GLU A 46 4.28 -8.39 -1.95
C GLU A 46 5.60 -8.66 -2.68
N CYS A 47 5.81 -8.03 -3.85
CA CYS A 47 7.06 -8.14 -4.59
C CYS A 47 8.24 -7.52 -3.83
N GLN A 48 8.06 -6.36 -3.22
CA GLN A 48 9.13 -5.62 -2.56
C GLN A 48 9.62 -6.30 -1.28
N PHE A 49 8.69 -6.84 -0.49
CA PHE A 49 8.99 -7.48 0.80
C PHE A 49 9.00 -9.00 0.73
N ASN A 50 8.71 -9.59 -0.44
CA ASN A 50 8.56 -11.03 -0.65
C ASN A 50 7.58 -11.68 0.35
N VAL A 51 6.45 -11.00 0.60
CA VAL A 51 5.37 -11.45 1.48
C VAL A 51 4.14 -11.80 0.66
N ARG A 52 3.25 -12.63 1.21
CA ARG A 52 1.91 -12.85 0.66
C ARG A 52 0.90 -11.97 1.38
N LEU A 53 0.25 -11.09 0.64
CA LEU A 53 -0.85 -10.23 1.09
C LEU A 53 -2.12 -10.69 0.38
N ASP A 54 -3.05 -11.30 1.12
CA ASP A 54 -4.31 -11.76 0.56
C ASP A 54 -5.31 -10.60 0.55
N LEU A 55 -5.58 -10.04 -0.63
CA LEU A 55 -6.52 -8.93 -0.77
C LEU A 55 -7.94 -9.29 -0.27
N ASN A 56 -8.38 -10.55 -0.31
CA ASN A 56 -9.74 -10.89 0.14
C ASN A 56 -9.82 -11.06 1.67
N ARG A 57 -8.75 -11.57 2.28
CA ARG A 57 -8.71 -11.91 3.70
C ARG A 57 -8.10 -10.81 4.55
N ASP A 58 -7.02 -10.20 4.09
CA ASP A 58 -6.25 -9.19 4.81
C ASP A 58 -6.85 -7.78 4.64
N LEU A 59 -7.44 -7.42 3.48
CA LEU A 59 -8.12 -6.11 3.34
C LEU A 59 -9.32 -5.94 4.26
N ARG A 60 -9.98 -7.02 4.66
CA ARG A 60 -11.07 -6.93 5.64
C ARG A 60 -10.59 -6.47 7.02
N GLY A 61 -9.32 -6.72 7.36
CA GLY A 61 -8.71 -6.29 8.61
C GLY A 61 -7.85 -5.03 8.49
N ILE A 62 -7.36 -4.74 7.28
CA ILE A 62 -6.44 -3.62 7.02
C ILE A 62 -7.25 -2.43 6.49
N SER A 63 -7.60 -1.52 7.38
CA SER A 63 -8.23 -0.23 7.03
C SER A 63 -7.25 0.94 7.02
N THR A 64 -6.05 0.78 7.59
CA THR A 64 -5.06 1.86 7.68
C THR A 64 -3.66 1.42 7.24
N ILE A 65 -2.84 2.40 6.83
CA ILE A 65 -1.41 2.22 6.55
C ILE A 65 -0.67 1.66 7.79
N GLY A 66 -1.15 1.99 9.00
CA GLY A 66 -0.58 1.49 10.25
C GLY A 66 -0.79 -0.01 10.45
N ASP A 67 -1.97 -0.53 10.08
CA ASP A 67 -2.28 -1.96 10.06
C ASP A 67 -1.45 -2.68 8.99
N LEU A 68 -1.37 -2.09 7.79
CA LEU A 68 -0.59 -2.64 6.69
C LEU A 68 0.91 -2.73 7.01
N SER A 69 1.48 -1.65 7.58
CA SER A 69 2.90 -1.63 7.94
C SER A 69 3.22 -2.62 9.06
N ARG A 70 2.30 -2.78 10.03
CA ARG A 70 2.42 -3.79 11.08
C ARG A 70 2.36 -5.20 10.50
N PHE A 71 1.39 -5.47 9.63
CA PHE A 71 1.22 -6.79 9.01
C PHE A 71 2.46 -7.20 8.20
N ILE A 72 2.96 -6.31 7.34
CA ILE A 72 4.17 -6.58 6.54
C ILE A 72 5.37 -6.77 7.46
N TYR A 73 5.49 -5.98 8.53
CA TYR A 73 6.54 -6.18 9.53
C TYR A 73 6.45 -7.56 10.18
N GLU A 74 5.27 -7.99 10.63
CA GLU A 74 5.05 -9.30 11.23
C GLU A 74 5.35 -10.45 10.26
N LYS A 75 5.08 -10.28 8.96
CA LYS A 75 5.40 -11.27 7.91
C LYS A 75 6.87 -11.31 7.52
N THR A 76 7.56 -10.17 7.57
CA THR A 76 8.99 -10.06 7.23
C THR A 76 9.91 -10.39 8.40
N GLN A 77 9.41 -10.38 9.64
CA GLN A 77 10.12 -10.93 10.78
C GLN A 77 10.11 -12.46 10.67
N PRO A 78 11.28 -13.12 10.52
CA PRO A 78 11.32 -14.57 10.65
C PRO A 78 10.84 -14.92 12.05
N SER A 79 9.84 -15.81 12.14
CA SER A 79 9.35 -16.34 13.41
C SER A 79 10.56 -16.83 14.22
N HIS A 80 10.84 -16.17 15.33
CA HIS A 80 11.87 -16.59 16.29
C HIS A 80 11.28 -17.67 17.21
#